data_AF-A0A059Q836-F1
#
_entry.id   AF-A0A059Q836-F1
#
_cell.length_a   1.000
_cell.length_b   1.000
_cell.length_c   1.000
_cell.angle_alpha   90.00
_cell.angle_beta   90.00
_cell.angle_gamma   90.00
#
_symmetry.space_group_name_H-M   'P 1'
#
loop_
_entity.id
_entity.type
_entity.pdbx_description
1 polymer ?
#
loop_
_entity_poly.entity_id
_entity_poly.type
_entity_poly.pdbx_seq_one_letter_code
_entity_poly.pdbx_strand_id
1 'polypeptide(L)' 'MNMFSSCMITALVILTLPIITSSTKLYKNKLYPYYVKTATSYAFMISMIPTMMFIYSGQETI' A
#
# COMPACT_ATOMS: atom_id res chain seq x y z
N MET A 1 8.35 16.92 5.01
CA MET A 1 6.95 16.58 5.34
C MET A 1 6.12 16.03 4.18
N ASN A 2 6.56 16.07 2.92
CA ASN A 2 5.76 15.47 1.82
C ASN A 2 5.98 13.96 1.63
N MET A 3 7.18 13.45 1.92
CA MET A 3 7.52 12.05 1.67
C MET A 3 6.76 11.08 2.59
N PHE A 4 6.59 11.43 3.87
CA PHE A 4 5.80 10.64 4.81
C PHE A 4 4.34 10.50 4.35
N SER A 5 3.68 11.63 4.06
CA SER A 5 2.29 11.65 3.58
C SER A 5 2.16 10.94 2.22
N SER A 6 3.11 11.16 1.30
CA SER A 6 3.14 10.47 0.00
C SER A 6 3.27 8.95 0.15
N CYS A 7 4.16 8.45 1.02
CA CYS A 7 4.28 7.02 1.30
C CYS A 7 2.99 6.43 1.90
N MET A 8 2.33 7.17 2.79
CA MET A 8 1.08 6.71 3.40
C MET A 8 -0.08 6.66 2.38
N ILE A 9 -0.22 7.70 1.56
CA ILE A 9 -1.24 7.74 0.49
C ILE A 9 -0.97 6.65 -0.56
N THR A 10 0.29 6.45 -0.97
CA THR A 10 0.64 5.42 -1.95
C THR A 10 0.36 4.01 -1.43
N ALA A 11 0.62 3.71 -0.16
CA ALA A 11 0.25 2.44 0.44
C ALA A 11 -1.28 2.19 0.40
N LEU A 12 -2.08 3.23 0.70
CA LEU A 12 -3.53 3.16 0.61
C LEU A 12 -4.02 2.93 -0.82
N VAL A 13 -3.43 3.62 -1.80
CA VAL A 13 -3.77 3.44 -3.23
C VAL A 13 -3.45 2.02 -3.70
N ILE A 14 -2.32 1.44 -3.27
CA ILE A 14 -1.96 0.06 -3.63
C ILE A 14 -2.95 -0.95 -3.06
N LEU A 15 -3.51 -0.71 -1.87
CA LEU A 15 -4.53 -1.56 -1.26
C LEU A 15 -5.93 -1.37 -1.88
N THR A 16 -6.23 -0.20 -2.44
CA THR A 16 -7.54 0.02 -3.11
C THR A 16 -7.59 -0.58 -4.52
N LEU A 17 -6.45 -0.69 -5.23
CA LEU A 17 -6.35 -1.36 -6.52
C LEU A 17 -6.92 -2.80 -6.56
N PRO A 18 -6.54 -3.73 -5.64
CA PRO A 18 -7.11 -5.08 -5.60
C PRO A 18 -8.61 -5.09 -5.29
N ILE A 19 -9.12 -4.12 -4.53
CA ILE A 19 -10.55 -3.97 -4.21
C ILE A 19 -11.32 -3.58 -5.48
N ILE A 20 -10.84 -2.59 -6.22
CA ILE A 20 -11.45 -2.16 -7.50
C ILE A 20 -11.40 -3.30 -8.52
N THR A 21 -10.28 -4.02 -8.62
CA THR A 21 -10.18 -5.17 -9.53
C THR A 21 -11.08 -6.33 -9.11
N SER A 22 -11.39 -6.49 -7.82
CA SER A 22 -12.39 -7.46 -7.34
C SER A 22 -13.79 -7.17 -7.90
N SER A 23 -14.14 -5.88 -8.04
CA SER A 23 -15.41 -5.43 -8.60
C SER A 23 -15.49 -5.59 -10.13
N THR A 24 -14.37 -5.86 -10.80
CA THR A 24 -14.32 -6.13 -12.24
C THR A 24 -14.22 -7.64 -12.52
N LYS A 25 -14.57 -8.09 -13.73
CA LYS A 25 -14.41 -9.51 -14.13
C LYS A 25 -12.96 -10.04 -14.06
N LEU A 26 -11.96 -9.19 -13.84
CA LEU A 26 -10.55 -9.58 -13.70
C LEU A 26 -10.27 -10.45 -12.47
N TYR A 27 -11.13 -10.46 -11.45
CA TYR A 27 -10.98 -11.36 -10.29
C TYR A 27 -11.03 -12.85 -10.65
N LYS A 28 -11.73 -13.21 -11.74
CA LYS A 28 -11.84 -14.60 -12.22
C LYS A 28 -10.53 -15.14 -12.79
N ASN A 29 -9.52 -14.30 -12.97
CA ASN A 29 -8.22 -14.74 -13.41
C ASN A 29 -7.53 -15.54 -12.30
N LYS A 30 -6.96 -16.71 -12.64
CA LYS A 30 -6.22 -17.57 -11.70
C LYS A 30 -5.03 -16.86 -11.05
N LEU A 31 -4.53 -15.79 -11.66
CA LEU A 31 -3.44 -14.95 -11.14
C LEU A 31 -3.90 -13.89 -10.12
N TYR A 32 -5.20 -13.70 -9.92
CA TYR A 32 -5.73 -12.69 -9.01
C TYR A 32 -5.24 -12.85 -7.54
N PRO A 33 -5.23 -14.06 -6.94
CA PRO A 33 -4.68 -14.24 -5.59
C PRO A 33 -3.19 -13.88 -5.49
N TYR A 34 -2.42 -14.13 -6.56
CA TYR A 34 -1.01 -13.75 -6.62
C TYR A 34 -0.85 -12.23 -6.67
N TYR A 35 -1.69 -11.54 -7.45
CA TYR A 35 -1.71 -10.08 -7.52
C TYR A 35 -2.07 -9.43 -6.17
N VAL A 36 -3.05 -9.99 -5.45
CA VAL A 36 -3.41 -9.50 -4.11
C VAL A 36 -2.24 -9.69 -3.14
N LYS A 37 -1.55 -10.83 -3.21
CA LYS A 37 -0.37 -11.12 -2.37
C LYS A 37 0.76 -10.12 -2.62
N THR A 38 1.08 -9.86 -3.89
CA THR A 38 2.16 -8.93 -4.26
C THR A 38 1.80 -7.49 -3.90
N ALA A 39 0.56 -7.05 -4.19
CA ALA A 39 0.07 -5.73 -3.79
C ALA A 39 0.18 -5.52 -2.27
N THR A 40 -0.22 -6.52 -1.47
CA THR A 40 -0.09 -6.46 -0.01
C THR A 40 1.38 -6.38 0.44
N SER A 41 2.28 -7.14 -0.19
CA SER A 41 3.71 -7.07 0.13
C SER A 41 4.33 -5.71 -0.20
N TYR A 42 3.93 -5.09 -1.32
CA TYR A 42 4.39 -3.75 -1.68
C TYR A 42 3.83 -2.67 -0.76
N ALA A 43 2.53 -2.74 -0.43
CA ALA A 43 1.93 -1.83 0.54
C ALA A 43 2.64 -1.91 1.90
N PHE A 44 2.97 -3.12 2.35
CA PHE A 44 3.74 -3.33 3.59
C PHE A 44 5.14 -2.71 3.53
N MET A 45 5.90 -2.95 2.46
CA MET A 45 7.23 -2.35 2.28
C MET A 45 7.19 -0.81 2.27
N ILE A 46 6.19 -0.24 1.58
CA ILE A 46 6.03 1.22 1.51
C ILE A 46 5.61 1.78 2.87
N SER A 47 4.79 1.07 3.64
CA SER A 47 4.39 1.48 4.99
C SER A 47 5.54 1.43 6.00
N MET A 48 6.56 0.60 5.81
CA MET A 48 7.74 0.58 6.67
C MET A 48 8.55 1.88 6.59
N ILE A 49 8.56 2.56 5.44
CA ILE A 49 9.31 3.82 5.24
C ILE A 49 8.84 4.91 6.21
N PRO A 50 7.53 5.27 6.29
CA PRO A 50 7.04 6.20 7.29
C PRO A 50 7.19 5.67 8.71
N THR A 51 7.06 4.36 8.98
CA THR A 51 7.33 3.81 10.32
C THR A 51 8.76 4.05 10.79
N MET A 52 9.75 3.84 9.91
CA MET A 52 11.16 4.10 10.22
C MET A 52 11.41 5.60 10.42
N MET A 53 10.80 6.47 9.60
CA MET A 53 10.88 7.92 9.80
C MET A 53 10.26 8.36 11.13
N PHE A 54 9.12 7.78 11.52
CA PHE A 54 8.49 8.03 12.82
C PHE A 54 9.42 7.62 13.97
N ILE A 55 10.03 6.43 13.91
CA ILE A 55 10.97 5.96 14.95
C ILE A 55 12.21 6.86 15.02
N TYR A 56 12.75 7.31 13.89
CA TYR A 56 13.99 8.08 13.84
C TYR A 56 13.83 9.53 14.29
N SER A 57 12.77 10.23 13.84
CA SER A 57 12.62 11.67 14.09
C SER A 57 11.41 12.04 14.94
N GLY A 58 10.60 11.07 15.39
CA GLY A 58 9.33 11.33 16.06
C GLY A 58 8.32 12.06 15.16
N GLN A 59 8.53 12.04 13.84
CA GLN A 59 7.72 12.79 12.89
C GLN A 59 6.35 12.14 12.73
N GLU A 60 5.34 12.80 13.29
CA GLU A 60 3.95 12.40 13.20
C GLU A 60 3.30 13.05 11.97
N THR A 61 2.34 12.36 11.36
CA THR A 61 1.35 13.01 10.48
C THR A 61 0.42 13.85 11.34
N ILE A 62 0.72 15.15 11.42
CA ILE A 62 -0.20 16.20 11.87
C ILE A 62 -1.35 16.37 10.88
#